data_AF-A0A7J4KID0-F1
#
_entry.id   AF-A0A7J4KID0-F1
#
_cell.length_a   1.000
_cell.length_b   1.000
_cell.length_c   1.000
_cell.angle_alpha   90.00
_cell.angle_beta   90.00
_cell.angle_gamma   90.00
#
_symmetry.space_group_name_H-M   'P 1'
#
loop_
_entity.id
_entity.type
_entity.pdbx_description
1 polymer ?
#
loop_
_entity_poly.entity_id
_entity_poly.type
_entity_poly.pdbx_seq_one_letter_code
_entity_poly.pdbx_strand_id
1 'polypeptide(L)' 'MVQKGYGWLLKEASRKYTEAVFAFVMQQVMPRTALRYTIELIPEDLKAGAMKRK' A
#
# COMPACT_ATOMS: atom_id res chain seq x y z
N MET A 1 -5.94 -13.04 -10.15
CA MET A 1 -5.01 -12.22 -10.98
C MET A 1 -5.10 -10.71 -10.74
N VAL A 2 -6.19 -10.17 -10.17
CA VAL A 2 -6.38 -8.71 -10.01
C VAL A 2 -5.57 -8.08 -8.86
N GLN A 3 -5.37 -8.82 -7.75
CA GLN A 3 -4.71 -8.30 -6.53
C GLN A 3 -3.28 -7.79 -6.72
N LYS A 4 -2.51 -8.46 -7.58
CA LYS A 4 -1.13 -8.04 -7.86
C LYS A 4 -1.09 -6.83 -8.80
N GLY A 5 -2.03 -6.73 -9.73
CA GLY A 5 -2.09 -5.65 -10.71
C GLY A 5 -2.31 -4.28 -10.06
N TYR A 6 -3.36 -4.13 -9.25
CA TYR A 6 -3.59 -2.84 -8.58
C TYR A 6 -2.58 -2.55 -7.46
N GLY A 7 -2.04 -3.58 -6.80
CA GLY A 7 -0.96 -3.40 -5.84
C GLY A 7 0.31 -2.83 -6.47
N TRP A 8 0.64 -3.25 -7.71
CA TRP A 8 1.73 -2.68 -8.49
C TRP A 8 1.45 -1.25 -8.95
N LEU A 9 0.23 -0.96 -9.40
CA LEU A 9 -0.16 0.39 -9.77
C LEU A 9 -0.01 1.38 -8.61
N LEU A 10 -0.50 1.00 -7.41
CA LEU A 10 -0.41 1.85 -6.23
C LEU A 10 1.03 2.00 -5.73
N LYS A 11 1.86 0.95 -5.89
CA LYS A 11 3.30 1.02 -5.62
C LYS A 11 3.97 2.09 -6.49
N GLU A 12 3.73 2.09 -7.80
CA GLU A 12 4.32 3.09 -8.68
C GLU A 12 3.78 4.51 -8.41
N ALA A 13 2.48 4.64 -8.10
CA ALA A 13 1.90 5.91 -7.66
C ALA A 13 2.53 6.43 -6.36
N SER A 14 2.89 5.53 -5.43
CA SER A 14 3.50 5.88 -4.14
C SER A 14 4.87 6.55 -4.27
N ARG A 15 5.56 6.43 -5.42
CA ARG A 15 6.84 7.12 -5.67
C ARG A 15 6.71 8.65 -5.71
N LYS A 16 5.56 9.13 -6.20
CA LYS A 16 5.26 10.57 -6.37
C LYS A 16 4.23 11.06 -5.37
N TYR A 17 3.33 10.18 -4.93
CA TYR A 17 2.18 10.51 -4.08
C TYR A 17 2.15 9.63 -2.83
N THR A 18 3.29 9.48 -2.13
CA THR A 18 3.44 8.56 -0.99
C THR A 18 2.37 8.76 0.08
N GLU A 19 2.15 10.01 0.51
CA GLU A 19 1.17 10.34 1.56
C GLU A 19 -0.27 10.05 1.12
N ALA A 20 -0.63 10.42 -0.12
CA ALA A 20 -1.98 10.20 -0.64
C ALA A 20 -2.28 8.70 -0.82
N VAL A 21 -1.30 7.93 -1.31
CA VAL A 21 -1.43 6.47 -1.42
C VAL A 21 -1.50 5.83 -0.04
N PHE A 22 -0.68 6.29 0.91
CA PHE A 22 -0.75 5.80 2.29
C PHE A 22 -2.12 6.07 2.92
N ALA A 23 -2.64 7.30 2.82
CA ALA A 23 -3.95 7.67 3.33
C ALA A 23 -5.07 6.84 2.68
N PHE A 24 -5.02 6.62 1.36
CA PHE A 24 -5.96 5.77 0.64
C PHE A 24 -5.93 4.32 1.17
N VAL A 25 -4.74 3.74 1.29
CA VAL A 25 -4.55 2.37 1.80
C VAL A 25 -5.05 2.23 3.24
N MET A 26 -4.86 3.26 4.06
CA MET A 26 -5.36 3.30 5.44
C MET A 26 -6.88 3.39 5.53
N GLN A 27 -7.59 3.82 4.49
CA GLN A 27 -9.06 3.90 4.48
C GLN A 27 -9.71 2.66 3.83
N GLN A 28 -8.97 1.91 3.03
CA GLN A 28 -9.52 0.79 2.25
C GLN A 28 -9.35 -0.58 2.92
N VAL A 29 -10.32 -1.48 2.71
CA VAL A 29 -10.20 -2.90 3.09
C VAL A 29 -9.48 -3.63 1.96
N MET A 30 -8.15 -3.68 2.07
CA MET A 30 -7.30 -4.26 1.03
C MET A 30 -6.79 -5.66 1.42
N PRO A 31 -6.85 -6.64 0.50
CA PRO A 31 -6.18 -7.93 0.67
C PRO A 31 -4.69 -7.79 1.01
N ARG A 32 -4.21 -8.58 1.98
CA ARG A 32 -2.82 -8.54 2.48
C ARG A 32 -1.77 -8.59 1.37
N THR A 33 -2.04 -9.36 0.31
CA THR A 33 -1.15 -9.48 -0.85
C THR A 33 -0.96 -8.14 -1.55
N ALA A 34 -2.04 -7.43 -1.84
CA ALA A 34 -1.98 -6.15 -2.54
C ALA A 34 -1.46 -5.02 -1.65
N LEU A 35 -1.81 -5.06 -0.35
CA LEU A 35 -1.27 -4.17 0.66
C LEU A 35 0.26 -4.23 0.70
N ARG A 36 0.80 -5.46 0.74
CA ARG A 36 2.25 -5.69 0.77
C ARG A 36 2.97 -5.05 -0.44
N TYR A 37 2.43 -5.21 -1.65
CA TYR A 37 3.03 -4.61 -2.84
C TYR A 37 2.94 -3.08 -2.80
N THR A 38 1.80 -2.53 -2.37
CA THR A 38 1.57 -1.09 -2.33
C THR A 38 2.52 -0.38 -1.38
N ILE A 39 2.74 -0.94 -0.19
CA ILE A 39 3.57 -0.33 0.84
C ILE A 39 5.06 -0.64 0.67
N GLU A 40 5.49 -1.33 -0.38
CA GLU A 40 6.88 -1.81 -0.54
C GLU A 40 7.91 -0.67 -0.58
N LEU A 41 7.56 0.47 -1.17
CA LEU A 41 8.43 1.65 -1.32
C LEU A 41 8.25 2.69 -0.19
N ILE A 42 7.32 2.45 0.74
CA ILE A 42 7.01 3.37 1.84
C ILE A 42 8.05 3.19 2.99
N PRO A 43 8.36 4.22 3.80
CA PRO A 43 9.22 4.09 4.98
C PRO A 43 8.74 3.02 5.97
N GLU A 44 9.69 2.41 6.69
CA GLU A 44 9.44 1.25 7.57
C GLU A 44 8.51 1.56 8.74
N ASP A 45 8.58 2.78 9.28
CA ASP A 45 7.72 3.27 10.35
C ASP A 45 6.23 3.24 9.96
N LEU A 46 5.93 3.63 8.72
CA LEU A 46 4.57 3.66 8.17
C LEU A 46 4.11 2.26 7.72
N LYS A 47 5.03 1.44 7.20
CA LYS A 47 4.76 0.03 6.84
C LYS A 47 4.25 -0.77 8.02
N ALA A 48 4.87 -0.62 9.19
CA ALA A 48 4.48 -1.31 10.41
C ALA A 48 3.05 -0.95 10.83
N GLY A 49 2.67 0.33 10.71
CA GLY A 49 1.30 0.80 10.96
C GLY A 49 0.28 0.18 9.99
N ALA A 50 0.60 0.15 8.69
CA ALA A 50 -0.28 -0.41 7.67
C ALA A 50 -0.41 -1.95 7.77
N MET A 51 0.66 -2.68 8.07
CA MET A 51 0.62 -4.14 8.21
C MET A 51 -0.02 -4.64 9.51
N LYS A 52 -0.09 -3.79 10.55
CA LYS A 52 -0.80 -4.08 11.81
C LYS A 52 -2.32 -4.02 11.67
N ARG A 53 -2.86 -3.41 10.60
CA ARG A 53 -4.26 -3.61 10.22
C ARG A 53 -4.44 -5.05 9.73
N LYS A 54 -4.77 -5.94 10.66
CA LYS A 54 -5.27 -7.27 10.37
C LYS A 54 -6.24 -7.71 11.46
#